data_AF-A7EAR9-F1
#
_entry.id   AF-A7EAR9-F1
#
_cell.length_a   1.000
_cell.length_b   1.000
_cell.length_c   1.000
_cell.angle_alpha   90.00
_cell.angle_beta   90.00
_cell.angle_gamma   90.00
#
_symmetry.space_group_name_H-M   'P 1'
#
loop_
_entity.id
_entity.type
_entity.pdbx_description
1 polymer ?
#
loop_
_entity_poly.entity_id
_entity_poly.type
_entity_poly.pdbx_seq_one_letter_code
_entity_poly.pdbx_strand_id
1 'polypeptide(L)'
;MLSSAPSTGSSAQRSSNLRVNAITPADKVVVGLNYGTTFTSVSYSIVPIENSNLKGFANNIMSVVNWPSDGEYGERKQVPTESWYSSELIKRQGDDENEIFDENLFDSFKGQHPLTLSGVGGDKDNDPEDSEMEDELSVDFLWGYEVPYHVYKANSTRSQRRLIKRAKLMLVRTEYTNKDRKGLRGKFTGLLKEGIIRRHGKRSKAEPDMWDAVDPVSDFLVKVLQHTKEQLKLLHGFTDRTPVDFVMTVPTVWSPEASRVL
;
A
#
# COMPACT_ATOMS: atom_id res chain seq x y z
N MET A 1 53.12 13.25 34.47
CA MET A 1 51.72 13.74 34.41
C MET A 1 51.56 14.44 33.07
N LEU A 2 50.69 14.12 32.12
CA LEU A 2 49.62 13.13 31.93
C LEU A 2 49.65 12.85 30.41
N SER A 3 49.71 11.57 30.02
CA SER A 3 49.58 11.12 28.63
C SER A 3 48.14 10.68 28.41
N SER A 4 47.45 11.30 27.45
CA SER A 4 46.08 10.97 27.05
C SER A 4 46.11 9.99 25.88
N ALA A 5 45.80 8.72 26.15
CA ALA A 5 45.49 7.74 25.12
C ALA A 5 44.02 7.91 24.67
N PRO A 6 43.70 7.89 23.37
CA PRO A 6 42.32 7.84 22.93
C PRO A 6 41.77 6.41 23.07
N SER A 7 40.66 6.30 23.79
CA SER A 7 39.84 5.10 23.95
C SER A 7 39.28 4.66 22.59
N THR A 8 39.75 3.52 22.08
CA THR A 8 39.11 2.79 21.00
C THR A 8 37.81 2.18 21.51
N GLY A 9 36.72 2.93 21.37
CA GLY A 9 35.36 2.46 21.62
C GLY A 9 34.99 1.37 20.61
N SER A 10 34.85 0.15 21.14
CA SER A 10 34.31 -1.02 20.46
C SER A 10 32.91 -0.74 19.88
N SER A 11 32.83 -0.55 18.56
CA SER A 11 31.58 -0.52 17.80
C SER A 11 31.28 -1.85 17.08
N ALA A 12 32.08 -2.89 17.33
CA ALA A 12 32.04 -4.16 16.59
C ALA A 12 31.25 -5.29 17.29
N GLN A 13 30.49 -5.00 18.35
CA GLN A 13 29.72 -6.01 19.07
C GLN A 13 28.31 -5.50 19.41
N ARG A 14 27.46 -5.35 18.40
CA ARG A 14 26.01 -5.25 18.62
C ARG A 14 25.13 -5.89 17.56
N SER A 15 25.68 -6.80 16.77
CA SER A 15 24.95 -7.71 15.87
C SER A 15 24.73 -9.05 16.59
N SER A 16 23.94 -9.04 17.67
CA SER A 16 23.62 -10.24 18.43
C SER A 16 22.19 -10.72 18.15
N ASN A 17 22.09 -11.87 17.47
CA ASN A 17 21.01 -12.87 17.61
C ASN A 17 19.65 -12.62 16.93
N LEU A 18 19.61 -12.23 15.65
CA LEU A 18 18.52 -12.72 14.80
C LEU A 18 18.88 -14.17 14.42
N ARG A 19 18.16 -15.15 14.98
CA ARG A 19 18.17 -16.51 14.42
C ARG A 19 17.64 -16.42 13.01
N VAL A 20 18.55 -16.37 12.05
CA VAL A 20 18.20 -16.42 10.63
C VAL A 20 17.83 -17.86 10.32
N ASN A 21 16.55 -18.21 10.50
CA ASN A 21 16.04 -19.50 10.10
C ASN A 21 15.96 -19.50 8.57
N ALA A 22 16.89 -20.18 7.91
CA ALA A 22 16.81 -20.38 6.46
C ALA A 22 15.58 -21.24 6.13
N ILE A 23 14.87 -20.87 5.06
CA ILE A 23 13.73 -21.63 4.56
C ILE A 23 14.23 -22.93 3.94
N THR A 24 13.63 -24.05 4.31
CA THR A 24 13.89 -25.36 3.71
C THR A 24 12.76 -25.75 2.74
N PRO A 25 12.94 -26.77 1.87
CA PRO A 25 11.88 -27.25 0.99
C PRO A 25 10.63 -27.78 1.70
N ALA A 26 10.75 -28.10 3.01
CA ALA A 26 9.63 -28.57 3.84
C ALA A 26 8.89 -27.41 4.54
N ASP A 27 9.27 -26.15 4.27
CA ASP A 27 8.68 -24.98 4.90
C ASP A 27 7.81 -24.16 3.93
N LYS A 28 6.86 -23.43 4.50
CA LYS A 28 6.11 -22.36 3.85
C LYS A 28 6.26 -21.06 4.63
N VAL A 29 6.02 -19.94 3.95
CA VAL A 29 5.99 -18.62 4.57
C VAL A 29 4.54 -18.17 4.72
N VAL A 30 4.14 -17.83 5.93
CA VAL A 30 2.86 -17.15 6.19
C VAL A 30 3.13 -15.66 6.26
N VAL A 31 2.49 -14.87 5.40
CA VAL A 31 2.64 -13.40 5.32
C VAL A 31 1.35 -12.73 5.76
N GLY A 32 1.41 -11.93 6.81
CA GLY A 32 0.33 -11.10 7.31
C GLY A 32 0.53 -9.63 6.94
N LEU A 33 -0.32 -9.08 6.09
CA LEU A 33 -0.34 -7.68 5.68
C LEU A 33 -1.42 -6.89 6.47
N ASN A 34 -0.99 -5.81 7.11
CA ASN A 34 -1.88 -4.78 7.62
C ASN A 34 -1.78 -3.54 6.75
N TYR A 35 -2.70 -3.43 5.78
CA TYR A 35 -2.85 -2.24 4.95
C TYR A 35 -3.58 -1.15 5.76
N GLY A 36 -2.85 -0.35 6.52
CA GLY A 36 -3.44 0.71 7.33
C GLY A 36 -3.73 1.98 6.53
N THR A 37 -4.50 2.89 7.10
CA THR A 37 -4.81 4.17 6.43
C THR A 37 -3.60 5.10 6.37
N THR A 38 -2.77 5.11 7.43
CA THR A 38 -1.60 5.98 7.54
C THR A 38 -0.29 5.22 7.40
N PHE A 39 -0.21 4.03 8.01
CA PHE A 39 0.97 3.17 7.96
C PHE A 39 0.55 1.76 7.60
N THR A 40 1.35 1.12 6.76
CA THR A 40 1.22 -0.29 6.38
C THR A 40 2.35 -1.07 7.03
N SER A 41 2.07 -2.29 7.45
CA SER A 41 3.08 -3.18 8.05
C SER A 41 2.92 -4.60 7.53
N VAL A 42 4.04 -5.30 7.37
CA VAL A 42 4.06 -6.70 6.98
C VAL A 42 4.73 -7.50 8.09
N SER A 43 4.06 -8.56 8.50
CA SER A 43 4.57 -9.58 9.42
C SER A 43 4.66 -10.91 8.69
N TYR A 44 5.57 -11.78 9.12
CA TYR A 44 5.70 -13.10 8.53
C TYR A 44 6.17 -14.14 9.54
N SER A 45 5.93 -15.40 9.22
CA SER A 45 6.46 -16.54 9.94
C SER A 45 6.82 -17.66 8.96
N ILE A 46 7.85 -18.44 9.30
CA ILE A 46 8.28 -19.60 8.54
C ILE A 46 7.84 -20.84 9.31
N VAL A 47 7.04 -21.70 8.68
CA VAL A 47 6.43 -22.85 9.33
C VAL A 47 6.57 -24.10 8.47
N PRO A 48 6.73 -25.30 9.06
CA PRO A 48 6.74 -26.55 8.32
C PRO A 48 5.39 -26.80 7.62
N ILE A 49 5.43 -27.33 6.39
CA ILE A 49 4.24 -27.64 5.59
C ILE A 49 3.41 -28.76 6.23
N GLU A 50 4.06 -29.82 6.71
CA GLU A 50 3.39 -31.03 7.21
C GLU A 50 2.75 -30.84 8.61
N ASN A 51 3.12 -29.79 9.35
CA ASN A 51 2.64 -29.53 10.70
C ASN A 51 1.72 -28.30 10.76
N SER A 52 0.59 -28.37 10.06
CA SER A 52 -0.44 -27.32 10.05
C SER A 52 -1.06 -26.99 11.42
N ASN A 53 -0.85 -27.86 12.42
CA ASN A 53 -1.35 -27.71 13.79
C ASN A 53 -0.30 -27.18 14.79
N LEU A 54 0.89 -26.74 14.33
CA LEU A 54 1.86 -26.10 15.21
C LEU A 54 1.24 -24.83 15.80
N LYS A 55 1.10 -24.81 17.12
CA LYS A 55 0.66 -23.63 17.87
C LYS A 55 1.70 -22.52 17.64
N GLY A 56 1.35 -21.54 16.81
CA GLY A 56 2.22 -20.41 16.52
C GLY A 56 2.55 -19.65 17.81
N PHE A 57 3.83 -19.48 18.10
CA PHE A 57 4.29 -18.64 19.21
C PHE A 57 4.56 -17.23 18.69
N ALA A 58 4.23 -16.21 19.48
CA ALA A 58 4.47 -14.81 19.12
C ALA A 58 5.94 -14.54 18.77
N ASN A 59 6.87 -15.24 19.41
CA ASN A 59 8.31 -15.13 19.17
C ASN A 59 8.75 -15.65 17.78
N ASN A 60 7.89 -16.37 17.07
CA ASN A 60 8.15 -16.86 15.72
C ASN A 60 7.62 -15.89 14.63
N ILE A 61 6.99 -14.78 15.05
CA ILE A 61 6.47 -13.76 14.14
C ILE A 61 7.53 -12.68 13.98
N MET A 62 7.98 -12.50 12.75
CA MET A 62 8.94 -11.48 12.35
C MET A 62 8.20 -10.34 11.64
N SER A 63 8.86 -9.18 11.54
CA SER A 63 8.34 -8.02 10.82
C SER A 63 9.27 -7.70 9.66
N VAL A 64 8.69 -7.27 8.54
CA VAL A 64 9.45 -6.64 7.47
C VAL A 64 9.92 -5.27 7.96
N VAL A 65 11.21 -5.04 7.81
CA VAL A 65 11.91 -3.82 8.20
C VAL A 65 12.82 -3.40 7.03
N ASN A 66 13.78 -2.50 7.26
CA ASN A 66 14.69 -1.96 6.25
C ASN A 66 13.95 -1.34 5.05
N TRP A 67 12.87 -0.60 5.30
CA TRP A 67 12.11 0.03 4.22
C TRP A 67 12.98 1.01 3.42
N PRO A 68 12.77 1.14 2.09
CA PRO A 68 13.50 2.10 1.29
C PRO A 68 13.31 3.52 1.82
N SER A 69 14.39 4.31 1.86
CA SER A 69 14.37 5.72 2.28
C SER A 69 13.86 5.98 3.71
N ASP A 70 13.82 4.96 4.56
CA ASP A 70 13.38 5.07 5.97
C ASP A 70 14.21 6.10 6.77
N GLY A 71 15.49 6.29 6.44
CA GLY A 71 16.30 7.35 7.06
C GLY A 71 16.64 7.12 8.54
N GLU A 72 16.31 5.94 9.08
CA GLU A 72 16.85 5.35 10.30
C GLU A 72 17.59 4.05 9.95
N TYR A 73 18.29 3.43 10.90
CA TYR A 73 19.09 2.19 10.75
C TYR A 73 18.33 0.95 10.22
N GLY A 74 17.15 1.13 9.63
CA GLY A 74 16.33 0.10 9.02
C GLY A 74 15.44 -0.63 10.01
N GLU A 75 15.19 -0.07 11.19
CA GLU A 75 14.47 -0.76 12.26
C GLU A 75 12.94 -0.53 12.25
N ARG A 76 12.44 0.39 11.42
CA ARG A 76 11.00 0.69 11.42
C ARG A 76 10.21 -0.48 10.86
N LYS A 77 9.19 -0.91 11.61
CA LYS A 77 8.32 -2.05 11.28
C LYS A 77 7.14 -1.68 10.40
N GLN A 78 7.01 -0.41 10.04
CA GLN A 78 5.89 0.13 9.28
C GLN A 78 6.40 1.13 8.24
N VAL A 79 5.63 1.28 7.17
CA VAL A 79 5.90 2.17 6.05
C VAL A 79 4.70 3.09 5.82
N PRO A 80 4.89 4.40 5.52
CA PRO A 80 3.79 5.31 5.19
C PRO A 80 2.92 4.76 4.07
N THR A 81 1.60 4.87 4.21
CA THR A 81 0.63 4.45 3.18
C THR A 81 0.36 5.60 2.23
N GLU A 82 1.40 5.95 1.49
CA GLU A 82 1.43 7.08 0.56
C GLU A 82 2.15 6.67 -0.72
N SER A 83 1.67 7.20 -1.83
CA SER A 83 2.28 7.05 -3.15
C SER A 83 2.24 8.36 -3.91
N TRP A 84 3.21 8.58 -4.78
CA TRP A 84 3.29 9.77 -5.62
C TRP A 84 3.53 9.33 -7.06
N TYR A 85 2.49 9.49 -7.88
CA TYR A 85 2.56 9.13 -9.30
C TYR A 85 3.46 10.10 -10.06
N SER A 86 4.18 9.59 -11.05
CA SER A 86 4.77 10.40 -12.10
C SER A 86 3.79 10.55 -13.26
N SER A 87 4.15 11.37 -14.23
CA SER A 87 3.49 11.44 -15.53
C SER A 87 3.60 10.14 -16.35
N GLU A 88 4.53 9.23 -16.03
CA GLU A 88 4.67 7.96 -16.72
C GLU A 88 3.68 6.90 -16.24
N LEU A 89 3.15 6.12 -17.18
CA LEU A 89 2.21 5.06 -16.90
C LEU A 89 2.90 3.86 -16.23
N ILE A 90 2.33 3.42 -15.11
CA ILE A 90 2.74 2.17 -14.47
C ILE A 90 2.25 1.00 -15.31
N LYS A 91 3.18 0.14 -15.75
CA LYS A 91 2.85 -1.14 -16.39
C LYS A 91 2.27 -2.09 -15.36
N ARG A 92 1.01 -2.51 -15.56
CA ARG A 92 0.30 -3.43 -14.66
C ARG A 92 0.18 -4.79 -15.37
N GLN A 93 0.39 -5.90 -14.67
CA GLN A 93 0.14 -7.21 -15.26
C GLN A 93 -1.38 -7.42 -15.40
N GLY A 94 -1.84 -7.79 -16.60
CA GLY A 94 -3.26 -7.97 -16.91
C GLY A 94 -3.86 -6.89 -17.81
N ASP A 95 -3.12 -6.41 -18.82
CA ASP A 95 -3.62 -5.51 -19.88
C ASP A 95 -4.68 -6.15 -20.81
N ASP A 96 -5.35 -7.21 -20.37
CA ASP A 96 -6.58 -7.63 -21.03
C ASP A 96 -7.66 -6.61 -20.64
N GLU A 97 -7.97 -5.73 -21.58
CA GLU A 97 -9.11 -4.80 -21.61
C GLU A 97 -10.48 -5.50 -21.37
N ASN A 98 -10.48 -6.82 -21.16
CA ASN A 98 -11.62 -7.72 -21.04
C ASN A 98 -11.85 -8.29 -19.64
N GLU A 99 -10.99 -8.06 -18.64
CA GLU A 99 -11.37 -8.23 -17.22
C GLU A 99 -11.95 -6.92 -16.67
N ILE A 100 -12.88 -6.33 -17.42
CA ILE A 100 -13.95 -5.58 -16.79
C ILE A 100 -14.61 -6.60 -15.87
N PHE A 101 -14.56 -6.39 -14.55
CA PHE A 101 -15.41 -7.12 -13.61
C PHE A 101 -16.83 -6.98 -14.13
N ASP A 102 -17.25 -8.01 -14.87
CA ASP A 102 -18.40 -7.94 -15.74
C ASP A 102 -19.60 -7.56 -14.87
N GLU A 103 -20.36 -6.61 -15.39
CA GLU A 103 -21.38 -5.87 -14.68
C GLU A 103 -22.18 -6.74 -13.71
N ASN A 104 -22.06 -6.47 -12.41
CA ASN A 104 -23.14 -6.73 -11.46
C ASN A 104 -23.66 -8.19 -11.35
N LEU A 105 -22.85 -9.24 -11.61
CA LEU A 105 -23.33 -10.64 -11.51
C LEU A 105 -23.89 -11.00 -10.12
N PHE A 106 -23.53 -10.27 -9.07
CA PHE A 106 -23.96 -10.54 -7.70
C PHE A 106 -25.06 -9.60 -7.14
N ASP A 107 -25.58 -8.66 -7.93
CA ASP A 107 -26.69 -7.78 -7.49
C ASP A 107 -28.05 -8.53 -7.39
N SER A 108 -28.06 -9.83 -7.72
CA SER A 108 -29.21 -10.72 -7.54
C SER A 108 -29.42 -11.22 -6.09
N PHE A 109 -28.45 -11.03 -5.19
CA PHE A 109 -28.67 -11.29 -3.76
C PHE A 109 -29.13 -10.02 -3.04
N LYS A 110 -30.40 -9.66 -3.24
CA LYS A 110 -31.10 -8.65 -2.43
C LYS A 110 -31.31 -9.19 -1.00
N GLY A 111 -30.26 -9.17 -0.20
CA GLY A 111 -30.37 -9.15 1.25
C GLY A 111 -30.73 -7.72 1.69
N GLN A 112 -32.02 -7.44 1.84
CA GLN A 112 -32.49 -6.17 2.39
C GLN A 112 -31.96 -6.01 3.82
N HIS A 113 -31.15 -4.98 4.07
CA HIS A 113 -30.92 -4.48 5.43
C HIS A 113 -31.16 -2.97 5.47
N PRO A 114 -32.01 -2.49 6.41
CA PRO A 114 -32.52 -1.13 6.40
C PRO A 114 -31.54 -0.19 7.09
N LEU A 115 -30.86 0.70 6.35
CA LEU A 115 -30.41 2.03 6.80
C LEU A 115 -29.79 2.76 5.58
N THR A 116 -30.64 3.26 4.67
CA THR A 116 -30.23 4.19 3.61
C THR A 116 -31.11 5.43 3.67
N LEU A 117 -30.58 6.51 4.26
CA LEU A 117 -31.17 7.83 4.21
C LEU A 117 -30.73 8.53 2.92
N SER A 118 -31.70 8.81 2.07
CA SER A 118 -31.60 9.69 0.91
C SER A 118 -31.31 11.13 1.34
N GLY A 119 -30.38 11.79 0.68
CA GLY A 119 -30.12 13.22 0.81
C GLY A 119 -29.67 13.79 -0.53
N VAL A 120 -30.60 14.45 -1.23
CA VAL A 120 -30.42 15.20 -2.47
C VAL A 120 -29.75 16.54 -2.14
N GLY A 121 -28.79 16.96 -2.95
CA GLY A 121 -28.23 18.31 -2.88
C GLY A 121 -27.06 18.44 -3.86
N GLY A 122 -27.35 18.96 -5.06
CA GLY A 122 -26.34 19.34 -6.03
C GLY A 122 -25.88 20.76 -5.78
N ASP A 123 -24.59 21.00 -5.96
CA ASP A 123 -24.06 22.31 -6.33
C ASP A 123 -22.84 22.13 -7.21
N LYS A 124 -22.80 22.93 -8.28
CA LYS A 124 -21.76 22.94 -9.31
C LYS A 124 -20.72 23.98 -8.91
N ASP A 125 -19.48 23.55 -8.71
CA ASP A 125 -18.34 24.45 -8.61
C ASP A 125 -17.39 24.24 -9.81
N ASN A 126 -17.12 25.33 -10.52
CA ASN A 126 -16.16 25.42 -11.62
C ASN A 126 -14.74 25.39 -11.04
N ASP A 127 -13.90 24.45 -11.47
CA ASP A 127 -12.47 24.47 -11.20
C ASP A 127 -11.73 25.15 -12.36
N PRO A 128 -10.83 26.12 -12.11
CA PRO A 128 -10.02 26.74 -13.15
C PRO A 128 -8.96 25.77 -13.69
N GLU A 129 -8.83 25.71 -15.01
CA GLU A 129 -7.75 25.02 -15.72
C GLU A 129 -6.42 25.79 -15.53
N ASP A 130 -5.68 25.46 -14.47
CA ASP A 130 -4.27 25.85 -14.37
C ASP A 130 -3.41 24.87 -15.17
N SER A 131 -2.96 25.36 -16.34
CA SER A 131 -1.91 24.76 -17.16
C SER A 131 -0.55 25.01 -16.48
N GLU A 132 -0.13 24.13 -15.58
CA GLU A 132 1.20 24.17 -14.99
C GLU A 132 2.15 23.29 -15.84
N MET A 133 3.19 23.91 -16.43
CA MET A 133 4.28 23.18 -17.07
C MET A 133 5.09 22.45 -15.99
N GLU A 134 4.90 21.13 -15.90
CA GLU A 134 5.59 20.28 -14.92
C GLU A 134 6.94 19.80 -15.48
N ASP A 135 8.03 20.42 -15.04
CA ASP A 135 9.40 19.91 -15.24
C ASP A 135 9.65 18.82 -14.17
N GLU A 136 9.09 17.61 -14.37
CA GLU A 136 9.36 16.45 -13.52
C GLU A 136 10.74 15.87 -13.85
N LEU A 137 11.77 16.23 -13.08
CA LEU A 137 13.13 15.64 -13.22
C LEU A 137 13.22 14.16 -12.79
N SER A 138 12.17 13.59 -12.20
CA SER A 138 12.12 12.18 -11.78
C SER A 138 10.82 11.54 -12.25
N VAL A 139 10.98 10.54 -13.11
CA VAL A 139 9.90 9.75 -13.73
C VAL A 139 9.42 8.59 -12.85
N ASP A 140 10.02 8.42 -11.67
CA ASP A 140 9.76 7.25 -10.83
C ASP A 140 8.46 7.36 -10.05
N PHE A 141 7.76 6.23 -9.87
CA PHE A 141 6.68 6.13 -8.89
C PHE A 141 7.25 6.05 -7.47
N LEU A 142 6.99 7.06 -6.64
CA LEU A 142 7.46 7.10 -5.25
C LEU A 142 6.43 6.46 -4.32
N TRP A 143 6.91 5.81 -3.27
CA TRP A 143 6.05 5.18 -2.28
C TRP A 143 6.69 5.15 -0.90
N GLY A 144 5.88 4.96 0.15
CA GLY A 144 6.41 4.79 1.49
C GLY A 144 7.17 6.02 1.98
N TYR A 145 8.40 5.83 2.46
CA TYR A 145 9.24 6.92 3.00
C TYR A 145 9.85 7.83 1.92
N GLU A 146 9.88 7.40 0.66
CA GLU A 146 10.31 8.26 -0.45
C GLU A 146 9.40 9.49 -0.57
N VAL A 147 8.09 9.30 -0.39
CA VAL A 147 7.09 10.38 -0.48
C VAL A 147 7.37 11.51 0.53
N PRO A 148 7.37 11.30 1.86
CA PRO A 148 7.67 12.37 2.80
C PRO A 148 9.10 12.90 2.68
N TYR A 149 10.07 12.10 2.26
CA TYR A 149 11.41 12.59 1.96
C TYR A 149 11.37 13.63 0.84
N HIS A 150 10.70 13.34 -0.28
CA HIS A 150 10.60 14.25 -1.40
C HIS A 150 9.75 15.49 -1.11
N VAL A 151 8.68 15.34 -0.32
CA VAL A 151 7.80 16.46 0.08
C VAL A 151 8.52 17.43 1.03
N TYR A 152 9.22 16.92 2.04
CA TYR A 152 9.71 17.76 3.15
C TYR A 152 11.21 18.03 3.14
N LYS A 153 12.02 17.25 2.41
CA LYS A 153 13.48 17.40 2.40
C LYS A 153 14.04 17.73 1.02
N ALA A 154 13.56 17.07 -0.03
CA ALA A 154 14.13 17.22 -1.37
C ALA A 154 13.59 18.43 -2.16
N ASN A 155 12.64 19.19 -1.61
CA ASN A 155 11.96 20.30 -2.30
C ASN A 155 11.48 19.92 -3.71
N SER A 156 10.83 18.76 -3.82
CA SER A 156 10.39 18.25 -5.12
C SER A 156 9.36 19.17 -5.79
N THR A 157 9.54 19.41 -7.09
CA THR A 157 8.62 20.16 -7.96
C THR A 157 7.43 19.33 -8.47
N ARG A 158 7.30 18.07 -8.01
CA ARG A 158 6.25 17.16 -8.48
C ARG A 158 4.86 17.66 -8.12
N SER A 159 3.91 17.26 -8.96
CA SER A 159 2.51 17.67 -8.83
C SER A 159 1.86 17.15 -7.54
N GLN A 160 1.35 18.04 -6.70
CA GLN A 160 0.57 17.64 -5.52
C GLN A 160 -0.77 16.96 -5.89
N ARG A 161 -1.23 17.12 -7.14
CA ARG A 161 -2.43 16.46 -7.68
C ARG A 161 -2.22 14.95 -7.84
N ARG A 162 -0.99 14.52 -8.12
CA ARG A 162 -0.58 13.11 -8.25
C ARG A 162 -0.18 12.43 -6.93
N LEU A 163 -0.13 13.17 -5.83
CA LEU A 163 0.19 12.64 -4.50
C LEU A 163 -1.05 11.96 -3.89
N ILE A 164 -1.03 10.65 -3.73
CA ILE A 164 -2.12 9.89 -3.10
C ILE A 164 -1.74 9.51 -1.68
N LYS A 165 -2.60 9.90 -0.73
CA LYS A 165 -2.50 9.52 0.68
C LYS A 165 -3.81 8.89 1.10
N ARG A 166 -3.77 7.86 1.96
CA ARG A 166 -4.98 7.30 2.59
C ARG A 166 -6.03 6.78 1.59
N ALA A 167 -5.60 6.22 0.44
CA ALA A 167 -6.50 5.70 -0.61
C ALA A 167 -7.58 4.76 -0.06
N LYS A 168 -7.24 3.96 0.97
CA LYS A 168 -8.16 3.12 1.76
C LYS A 168 -9.46 3.81 2.19
N LEU A 169 -9.46 5.14 2.40
CA LEU A 169 -10.66 5.88 2.82
C LEU A 169 -11.75 5.93 1.75
N MET A 170 -11.43 5.69 0.48
CA MET A 170 -12.44 5.51 -0.58
C MET A 170 -13.37 4.32 -0.30
N LEU A 171 -12.88 3.34 0.45
CA LEU A 171 -13.59 2.10 0.80
C LEU A 171 -14.49 2.25 2.04
N VAL A 172 -14.42 3.38 2.75
CA VAL A 172 -15.14 3.61 4.01
C VAL A 172 -16.19 4.70 3.84
N ARG A 173 -17.48 4.33 3.91
CA ARG A 173 -18.59 5.27 3.80
C ARG A 173 -19.12 5.69 5.17
N THR A 174 -18.55 6.75 5.73
CA THR A 174 -19.03 7.39 6.96
C THR A 174 -19.03 8.91 6.81
N GLU A 175 -19.75 9.61 7.68
CA GLU A 175 -19.73 11.08 7.68
C GLU A 175 -18.33 11.65 7.95
N TYR A 176 -17.58 11.00 8.86
CA TYR A 176 -16.23 11.41 9.25
C TYR A 176 -15.21 11.29 8.11
N THR A 177 -15.42 10.39 7.14
CA THR A 177 -14.53 10.19 5.99
C THR A 177 -14.95 11.00 4.75
N ASN A 178 -16.03 11.80 4.83
CA ASN A 178 -16.56 12.53 3.66
C ASN A 178 -15.56 13.52 3.06
N LYS A 179 -14.89 14.30 3.90
CA LYS A 179 -13.92 15.30 3.46
C LYS A 179 -12.72 14.65 2.75
N ASP A 180 -12.17 13.60 3.35
CA ASP A 180 -11.06 12.85 2.76
C ASP A 180 -11.45 12.22 1.42
N ARG A 181 -12.66 11.65 1.33
CA ARG A 181 -13.17 11.08 0.08
C ARG A 181 -13.40 12.14 -1.00
N LYS A 182 -13.89 13.35 -0.65
CA LYS A 182 -14.03 14.45 -1.62
C LYS A 182 -12.66 14.83 -2.19
N GLY A 183 -11.64 14.96 -1.33
CA GLY A 183 -10.27 15.22 -1.77
C GLY A 183 -9.69 14.11 -2.65
N LEU A 184 -9.88 12.84 -2.27
CA LEU A 184 -9.44 11.68 -3.05
C LEU A 184 -10.14 11.60 -4.41
N ARG A 185 -11.45 11.86 -4.48
CA ARG A 185 -12.17 11.93 -5.77
C ARG A 185 -11.57 12.97 -6.70
N GLY A 186 -11.26 14.17 -6.21
CA GLY A 186 -10.63 15.20 -7.03
C GLY A 186 -9.28 14.73 -7.61
N LYS A 187 -8.46 14.07 -6.80
CA LYS A 187 -7.18 13.50 -7.26
C LYS A 187 -7.37 12.36 -8.25
N PHE A 188 -8.30 11.44 -7.97
CA PHE A 188 -8.59 10.32 -8.87
C PHE A 188 -9.15 10.80 -10.20
N THR A 189 -9.99 11.85 -10.22
CA THR A 189 -10.46 12.48 -11.46
C THR A 189 -9.30 12.96 -12.32
N GLY A 190 -8.28 13.62 -11.73
CA GLY A 190 -7.07 14.03 -12.44
C GLY A 190 -6.29 12.85 -13.00
N LEU A 191 -5.98 11.86 -12.15
CA LEU A 191 -5.24 10.66 -12.56
C LEU A 191 -5.96 9.85 -13.65
N LEU A 192 -7.29 9.78 -13.60
CA LEU A 192 -8.12 9.12 -14.63
C LEU A 192 -8.12 9.92 -15.95
N LYS A 193 -8.17 11.27 -15.89
CA LYS A 193 -8.12 12.13 -17.08
C LYS A 193 -6.76 12.05 -17.78
N GLU A 194 -5.69 11.93 -17.01
CA GLU A 194 -4.31 11.76 -17.50
C GLU A 194 -4.01 10.31 -17.94
N GLY A 195 -4.90 9.35 -17.66
CA GLY A 195 -4.70 7.94 -17.99
C GLY A 195 -3.71 7.20 -17.10
N ILE A 196 -3.23 7.82 -16.01
CA ILE A 196 -2.25 7.25 -15.06
C ILE A 196 -2.83 6.05 -14.30
N ILE A 197 -4.12 6.13 -13.94
CA ILE A 197 -4.88 5.02 -13.37
C ILE A 197 -6.07 4.69 -14.28
N ARG A 198 -6.51 3.44 -14.23
CA ARG A 198 -7.65 2.92 -15.01
C ARG A 198 -8.96 3.20 -14.31
N ARG A 199 -10.02 3.35 -15.11
CA ARG A 199 -11.40 3.44 -14.61
C ARG A 199 -11.92 2.04 -14.33
N HIS A 200 -12.15 1.76 -13.04
CA HIS A 200 -12.71 0.49 -12.55
C HIS A 200 -14.15 0.66 -12.08
N GLY A 201 -14.53 1.88 -11.66
CA GLY A 201 -15.89 2.22 -11.27
C GLY A 201 -16.84 2.31 -12.45
N LYS A 202 -18.13 2.55 -12.14
CA LYS A 202 -19.18 2.63 -13.15
C LYS A 202 -18.90 3.78 -14.14
N ARG A 203 -18.75 3.45 -15.43
CA ARG A 203 -18.54 4.45 -16.50
C ARG A 203 -19.67 5.47 -16.61
N SER A 204 -20.87 5.11 -16.17
CA SER A 204 -22.03 6.01 -16.13
C SER A 204 -21.94 7.11 -15.06
N LYS A 205 -21.01 7.00 -14.10
CA LYS A 205 -20.82 8.01 -13.05
C LYS A 205 -19.74 9.01 -13.46
N ALA A 206 -20.09 10.30 -13.33
CA ALA A 206 -19.15 11.38 -13.56
C ALA A 206 -17.99 11.36 -12.53
N GLU A 207 -18.32 11.16 -11.26
CA GLU A 207 -17.33 11.12 -10.18
C GLU A 207 -16.75 9.72 -9.96
N PRO A 208 -15.46 9.61 -9.60
CA PRO A 208 -14.86 8.35 -9.17
C PRO A 208 -15.56 7.76 -7.94
N ASP A 209 -15.72 6.45 -7.94
CA ASP A 209 -16.26 5.71 -6.79
C ASP A 209 -15.21 4.81 -6.13
N MET A 210 -15.63 3.86 -5.28
CA MET A 210 -14.69 3.08 -4.49
C MET A 210 -13.83 2.15 -5.35
N TRP A 211 -14.35 1.70 -6.50
CA TRP A 211 -13.65 0.79 -7.40
C TRP A 211 -12.47 1.48 -8.07
N ASP A 212 -12.55 2.79 -8.31
CA ASP A 212 -11.41 3.56 -8.86
C ASP A 212 -10.21 3.66 -7.89
N ALA A 213 -10.33 3.14 -6.67
CA ALA A 213 -9.22 2.97 -5.75
C ALA A 213 -8.34 1.73 -6.04
N VAL A 214 -8.77 0.80 -6.91
CA VAL A 214 -8.05 -0.46 -7.20
C VAL A 214 -6.60 -0.19 -7.63
N ASP A 215 -6.38 0.67 -8.61
CA ASP A 215 -5.02 0.99 -9.09
C ASP A 215 -4.18 1.69 -7.99
N PRO A 216 -4.63 2.79 -7.36
CA PRO A 216 -3.93 3.40 -6.22
C PRO A 216 -3.55 2.46 -5.08
N VAL A 217 -4.42 1.52 -4.74
CA VAL A 217 -4.17 0.53 -3.69
C VAL A 217 -3.19 -0.53 -4.18
N SER A 218 -3.43 -1.12 -5.35
CA SER A 218 -2.60 -2.20 -5.89
C SER A 218 -1.19 -1.73 -6.22
N ASP A 219 -1.01 -0.58 -6.85
CA ASP A 219 0.31 -0.03 -7.19
C ASP A 219 1.20 0.13 -5.94
N PHE A 220 0.62 0.63 -4.85
CA PHE A 220 1.29 0.72 -3.56
C PHE A 220 1.59 -0.67 -2.96
N LEU A 221 0.60 -1.55 -2.92
CA LEU A 221 0.75 -2.89 -2.33
C LEU A 221 1.77 -3.75 -3.09
N VAL A 222 1.84 -3.62 -4.42
CA VAL A 222 2.86 -4.30 -5.24
C VAL A 222 4.26 -3.91 -4.77
N LYS A 223 4.52 -2.63 -4.51
CA LYS A 223 5.82 -2.18 -3.98
C LYS A 223 6.11 -2.73 -2.58
N VAL A 224 5.12 -2.74 -1.70
CA VAL A 224 5.24 -3.33 -0.35
C VAL A 224 5.57 -4.83 -0.43
N LEU A 225 4.89 -5.58 -1.28
CA LEU A 225 5.08 -7.01 -1.46
C LEU A 225 6.39 -7.35 -2.19
N GLN A 226 6.80 -6.51 -3.14
CA GLN A 226 8.10 -6.61 -3.81
C GLN A 226 9.24 -6.48 -2.79
N HIS A 227 9.22 -5.43 -1.96
CA HIS A 227 10.19 -5.26 -0.88
C HIS A 227 10.15 -6.42 0.12
N THR A 228 8.95 -6.91 0.46
CA THR A 228 8.79 -8.08 1.34
C THR A 228 9.49 -9.31 0.76
N LYS A 229 9.30 -9.60 -0.53
CA LYS A 229 9.98 -10.71 -1.22
C LYS A 229 11.50 -10.53 -1.19
N GLU A 230 12.00 -9.32 -1.40
CA GLU A 230 13.43 -9.01 -1.36
C GLU A 230 14.03 -9.22 0.03
N GLN A 231 13.36 -8.75 1.09
CA GLN A 231 13.80 -9.01 2.46
C GLN A 231 13.79 -10.51 2.80
N LEU A 232 12.75 -11.25 2.39
CA LEU A 232 12.69 -12.70 2.60
C LEU A 232 13.76 -13.44 1.80
N LYS A 233 14.10 -12.99 0.59
CA LYS A 233 15.20 -13.52 -0.24
C LYS A 233 16.54 -13.34 0.48
N LEU A 234 16.83 -12.10 0.89
CA LEU A 234 18.09 -11.72 1.53
C LEU A 234 18.29 -12.39 2.89
N LEU A 235 17.23 -12.44 3.71
CA LEU A 235 17.33 -12.95 5.08
C LEU A 235 17.17 -14.47 5.13
N HIS A 236 16.23 -15.05 4.40
CA HIS A 236 15.82 -16.44 4.63
C HIS A 236 16.01 -17.36 3.42
N GLY A 237 16.56 -16.86 2.31
CA GLY A 237 16.72 -17.65 1.09
C GLY A 237 15.40 -17.98 0.40
N PHE A 238 14.38 -17.11 0.55
CA PHE A 238 13.09 -17.26 -0.14
C PHE A 238 13.29 -17.37 -1.66
N THR A 239 12.52 -18.21 -2.31
CA THR A 239 12.54 -18.36 -3.77
C THR A 239 11.13 -18.33 -4.33
N ASP A 240 10.99 -18.17 -5.65
CA ASP A 240 9.67 -18.17 -6.27
C ASP A 240 8.99 -19.57 -6.23
N ARG A 241 9.71 -20.60 -5.76
CA ARG A 241 9.19 -21.95 -5.48
C ARG A 241 8.71 -22.13 -4.05
N THR A 242 9.02 -21.20 -3.15
CA THR A 242 8.64 -21.29 -1.73
C THR A 242 7.12 -21.07 -1.60
N PRO A 243 6.37 -22.00 -1.00
CA PRO A 243 4.94 -21.81 -0.78
C PRO A 243 4.66 -20.62 0.14
N VAL A 244 3.62 -19.85 -0.18
CA VAL A 244 3.19 -18.67 0.58
C VAL A 244 1.72 -18.76 0.92
N ASP A 245 1.40 -18.66 2.21
CA ASP A 245 0.05 -18.35 2.67
C ASP A 245 -0.04 -16.84 2.91
N PHE A 246 -0.93 -16.16 2.20
CA PHE A 246 -1.11 -14.71 2.31
C PHE A 246 -2.39 -14.39 3.07
N VAL A 247 -2.26 -13.52 4.08
CA VAL A 247 -3.37 -13.02 4.88
C VAL A 247 -3.31 -11.51 4.91
N MET A 248 -4.44 -10.88 4.59
CA MET A 248 -4.59 -9.43 4.66
C MET A 248 -5.68 -9.06 5.66
N THR A 249 -5.43 -8.07 6.49
CA THR A 249 -6.40 -7.58 7.46
C THR A 249 -7.33 -6.54 6.82
N VAL A 250 -8.64 -6.73 7.02
CA VAL A 250 -9.68 -5.81 6.58
C VAL A 250 -10.43 -5.24 7.79
N PRO A 251 -10.76 -3.94 7.82
CA PRO A 251 -11.60 -3.39 8.86
C PRO A 251 -12.97 -4.06 8.89
N THR A 252 -13.47 -4.38 10.09
CA THR A 252 -14.80 -5.01 10.26
C THR A 252 -15.96 -4.12 9.83
N VAL A 253 -15.75 -2.80 9.78
CA VAL A 253 -16.74 -1.81 9.34
C VAL A 253 -16.94 -1.77 7.82
N TRP A 254 -16.14 -2.52 7.06
CA TRP A 254 -16.24 -2.53 5.60
C TRP A 254 -17.49 -3.25 5.12
N SER A 255 -18.07 -2.69 4.05
CA SER A 255 -19.10 -3.41 3.30
C SER A 255 -18.47 -4.59 2.55
N PRO A 256 -19.25 -5.62 2.20
CA PRO A 256 -18.78 -6.69 1.33
C PRO A 256 -18.29 -6.22 -0.04
N GLU A 257 -18.70 -5.04 -0.49
CA GLU A 257 -18.18 -4.40 -1.71
C GLU A 257 -16.78 -3.84 -1.47
N ALA A 258 -16.57 -3.09 -0.39
CA ALA A 258 -15.26 -2.58 0.00
C ALA A 258 -14.22 -3.69 0.21
N SER A 259 -14.64 -4.81 0.79
CA SER A 259 -13.81 -6.01 0.94
C SER A 259 -13.50 -6.74 -0.37
N ARG A 260 -14.24 -6.47 -1.45
CA ARG A 260 -13.97 -7.04 -2.79
C ARG A 260 -13.06 -6.17 -3.64
N VAL A 261 -13.10 -4.86 -3.40
CA VAL A 261 -12.19 -3.90 -4.05
C VAL A 261 -10.75 -4.13 -3.59
N LEU A 262 -10.57 -4.50 -2.31
CA LEU A 262 -9.26 -4.84 -1.74
C LEU A 262 -8.92 -6.31 -2.00
#